data_AF-A0AAD0AM42-F1
#
_entry.id   AF-A0AAD0AM42-F1
#
_cell.length_a   1.000
_cell.length_b   1.000
_cell.length_c   1.000
_cell.angle_alpha   90.00
_cell.angle_beta   90.00
_cell.angle_gamma   90.00
#
_symmetry.space_group_name_H-M   'P 1'
#
loop_
_entity.id
_entity.type
_entity.pdbx_description
1 polymer ?
#
loop_
_entity_poly.entity_id
_entity_poly.type
_entity_poly.pdbx_seq_one_letter_code
_entity_poly.pdbx_strand_id
1 'polypeptide(L)'
;MSKKKEYIAIISEGEKTEKQIINNLQRNFPTFSNKIIFLSYKTNIYKLFKEIERDEDIDIINLLKERQIKANEVREDVQEIDVSNINSDDISQIYLFFDYDGHDSEYSNEKIRQMIEIFNNETENGKLYISYPMVEALKHLLKNKVEIENYIVKIKENNNYKNFVSKNSDFTDLRKFKFEDWEFIISENLKRCLFLFEIKNLNYEIYSKRIDQESIFNKQLDKYISKEEKVLVLSAFPFFLIEYFGEEFFSLVVS
;
A
#
# COMPACT_ATOMS: atom_id res chain seq x y z
N MET A 1 8.16 -11.72 33.38
CA MET A 1 7.30 -11.04 32.41
C MET A 1 7.74 -11.49 31.02
N SER A 2 6.93 -12.28 30.32
CA SER A 2 7.20 -12.57 28.90
C SER A 2 7.17 -11.24 28.14
N LYS A 3 8.16 -10.97 27.28
CA LYS A 3 8.08 -9.84 26.36
C LYS A 3 6.75 -9.95 25.60
N LYS A 4 5.91 -8.91 25.68
CA LYS A 4 4.72 -8.78 24.84
C LYS A 4 5.20 -8.93 23.39
N LYS A 5 4.54 -9.78 22.61
CA LYS A 5 4.88 -9.88 21.19
C LYS A 5 4.32 -8.62 20.54
N GLU A 6 5.16 -7.91 19.79
CA GLU A 6 4.77 -6.71 19.05
C GLU A 6 4.73 -7.07 17.56
N TYR A 7 3.53 -7.33 17.07
CA TYR A 7 3.27 -7.62 15.68
C TYR A 7 2.83 -6.38 14.92
N ILE A 8 3.03 -6.43 13.61
CA ILE A 8 2.58 -5.45 12.63
C ILE A 8 1.48 -6.12 11.81
N ALA A 9 0.27 -5.60 11.86
CA ALA A 9 -0.81 -6.01 10.98
C ALA A 9 -0.67 -5.30 9.64
N ILE A 10 -0.64 -6.06 8.55
CA ILE A 10 -0.78 -5.53 7.20
C ILE A 10 -2.10 -6.04 6.63
N ILE A 11 -2.96 -5.10 6.25
CA ILE A 11 -4.29 -5.35 5.70
C ILE A 11 -4.28 -4.96 4.23
N SER A 12 -4.79 -5.81 3.34
CA SER A 12 -4.91 -5.45 1.91
C SER A 12 -6.13 -6.05 1.21
N GLU A 13 -6.48 -5.52 0.03
CA GLU A 13 -7.58 -6.06 -0.79
C GLU A 13 -7.29 -7.49 -1.27
N GLY A 14 -6.14 -7.72 -1.92
CA GLY A 14 -5.83 -9.00 -2.55
C GLY A 14 -5.12 -9.99 -1.62
N GLU A 15 -5.20 -11.28 -1.98
CA GLU A 15 -4.60 -12.38 -1.19
C GLU A 15 -3.27 -12.89 -1.75
N LYS A 16 -3.07 -12.74 -3.06
CA LYS A 16 -1.99 -13.44 -3.78
C LYS A 16 -0.80 -12.53 -4.02
N THR A 17 -1.01 -11.39 -4.67
CA THR A 17 0.07 -10.49 -5.05
C THR A 17 0.68 -9.83 -3.81
N GLU A 18 -0.17 -9.33 -2.93
CA GLU A 18 0.17 -8.61 -1.71
C GLU A 18 0.88 -9.55 -0.73
N LYS A 19 0.38 -10.77 -0.53
CA LYS A 19 1.07 -11.80 0.28
C LYS A 19 2.47 -12.09 -0.25
N GLN A 20 2.67 -12.12 -1.58
CA GLN A 20 4.02 -12.28 -2.16
C GLN A 20 4.92 -11.08 -1.85
N ILE A 21 4.38 -9.86 -1.89
CA ILE A 21 5.10 -8.63 -1.53
C ILE A 21 5.49 -8.69 -0.05
N ILE A 22 4.56 -9.01 0.84
CA ILE A 22 4.82 -9.08 2.29
C ILE A 22 5.87 -10.14 2.62
N ASN A 23 5.76 -11.35 2.04
CA ASN A 23 6.79 -12.38 2.21
C ASN A 23 8.16 -11.91 1.72
N ASN A 24 8.20 -11.13 0.63
CA ASN A 24 9.44 -10.56 0.11
C ASN A 24 10.00 -9.47 1.05
N LEU A 25 9.14 -8.62 1.62
CA LEU A 25 9.52 -7.62 2.60
C LEU A 25 10.14 -8.27 3.85
N GLN A 26 9.51 -9.30 4.40
CA GLN A 26 10.04 -10.02 5.57
C GLN A 26 11.41 -10.67 5.32
N ARG A 27 11.73 -10.99 4.06
CA ARG A 27 13.01 -11.56 3.66
C ARG A 27 14.10 -10.49 3.48
N ASN A 28 13.75 -9.34 2.89
CA ASN A 28 14.72 -8.31 2.53
C ASN A 28 14.91 -7.23 3.60
N PHE A 29 13.96 -7.07 4.52
CA PHE A 29 14.00 -6.08 5.60
C PHE A 29 13.95 -6.79 6.96
N PRO A 30 15.10 -7.02 7.62
CA PRO A 30 15.18 -7.81 8.85
C PRO A 30 14.25 -7.36 9.97
N THR A 31 13.95 -6.06 10.05
CA THR A 31 13.01 -5.48 11.03
C THR A 31 11.62 -6.12 10.98
N PHE A 32 11.19 -6.60 9.81
CA PHE A 32 9.88 -7.24 9.60
C PHE A 32 9.88 -8.76 9.79
N SER A 33 11.06 -9.37 9.99
CA SER A 33 11.19 -10.83 10.06
C SER A 33 10.35 -11.41 11.20
N ASN A 34 9.39 -12.28 10.86
CA ASN A 34 8.45 -12.91 11.79
C ASN A 34 7.58 -11.94 12.63
N LYS A 35 7.48 -10.67 12.22
CA LYS A 35 6.65 -9.66 12.90
C LYS A 35 5.37 -9.31 12.16
N ILE A 36 5.28 -9.59 10.86
CA ILE A 36 4.11 -9.22 10.07
C ILE A 36 3.02 -10.30 10.16
N ILE A 37 1.82 -9.86 10.50
CA ILE A 37 0.58 -10.60 10.37
C ILE A 37 -0.15 -10.04 9.15
N PHE A 38 -0.32 -10.87 8.13
CA PHE A 38 -1.00 -10.46 6.89
C PHE A 38 -2.47 -10.88 6.93
N LEU A 39 -3.37 -9.90 6.80
CA LEU A 39 -4.82 -10.08 6.76
C LEU A 39 -5.34 -9.58 5.41
N SER A 40 -5.87 -10.48 4.57
CA SER A 40 -6.50 -10.03 3.34
C SER A 40 -7.98 -9.77 3.56
N TYR A 41 -8.43 -8.56 3.24
CA TYR A 41 -9.82 -8.16 3.36
C TYR A 41 -10.69 -8.74 2.23
N LYS A 42 -10.09 -9.14 1.10
CA LYS A 42 -10.73 -9.74 -0.08
C LYS A 42 -11.89 -8.92 -0.67
N THR A 43 -11.97 -7.64 -0.32
CA THR A 43 -12.98 -6.71 -0.81
C THR A 43 -12.42 -5.29 -0.75
N ASN A 44 -13.06 -4.35 -1.45
CA ASN A 44 -12.59 -2.98 -1.52
C ASN A 44 -12.57 -2.29 -0.14
N ILE A 45 -11.72 -1.26 -0.01
CA ILE A 45 -11.64 -0.47 1.23
C ILE A 45 -12.98 0.15 1.62
N TYR A 46 -13.84 0.50 0.67
CA TYR A 46 -15.11 1.17 0.93
C TYR A 46 -16.03 0.37 1.83
N LYS A 47 -15.99 -0.97 1.76
CA LYS A 47 -16.74 -1.80 2.69
C LYS A 47 -16.18 -1.73 4.11
N LEU A 48 -14.86 -1.66 4.29
CA LEU A 48 -14.25 -1.53 5.62
C LEU A 48 -14.63 -0.18 6.22
N PHE A 49 -14.46 0.88 5.42
CA PHE A 49 -14.83 2.24 5.77
C PHE A 49 -16.29 2.33 6.25
N LYS A 50 -17.25 1.73 5.52
CA LYS A 50 -18.66 1.71 5.92
C LYS A 50 -18.94 1.00 7.26
N GLU A 51 -18.14 0.01 7.65
CA GLU A 51 -18.34 -0.62 8.96
C GLU A 51 -17.84 0.29 10.09
N ILE A 52 -16.71 0.98 9.87
CA ILE A 52 -16.17 1.93 10.84
C ILE A 52 -17.06 3.16 10.98
N GLU A 53 -17.64 3.66 9.89
CA GLU A 53 -18.62 4.75 9.95
C GLU A 53 -19.88 4.39 10.75
N ARG A 54 -20.19 3.10 10.91
CA ARG A 54 -21.33 2.64 11.71
C ARG A 54 -20.99 2.43 13.18
N ASP A 55 -19.72 2.17 13.46
CA ASP A 55 -19.20 1.84 14.79
C ASP A 55 -17.77 2.36 14.91
N GLU A 56 -17.62 3.57 15.45
CA GLU A 56 -16.31 4.23 15.63
C GLU A 56 -15.40 3.48 16.59
N ASP A 57 -15.95 2.64 17.48
CA ASP A 57 -15.22 1.85 18.48
C ASP A 57 -14.85 0.44 17.96
N ILE A 58 -15.05 0.17 16.67
CA ILE A 58 -14.85 -1.17 16.11
C ILE A 58 -13.38 -1.59 16.15
N ASP A 59 -13.10 -2.75 16.76
CA ASP A 59 -11.79 -3.38 16.69
C ASP A 59 -11.59 -3.99 15.29
N ILE A 60 -10.88 -3.26 14.43
CA ILE A 60 -10.57 -3.65 13.04
C ILE A 60 -9.89 -5.02 12.98
N ILE A 61 -9.01 -5.34 13.93
CA ILE A 61 -8.31 -6.63 13.94
C ILE A 61 -9.31 -7.75 14.19
N ASN A 62 -10.15 -7.62 15.21
CA ASN A 62 -11.15 -8.64 15.52
C ASN A 62 -12.18 -8.78 14.39
N LEU A 63 -12.62 -7.68 13.80
CA LEU A 63 -13.50 -7.68 12.62
C LEU A 63 -12.88 -8.49 11.46
N LEU A 64 -11.62 -8.24 11.14
CA LEU A 64 -10.92 -8.90 10.03
C LEU A 64 -10.65 -10.38 10.32
N LYS A 65 -10.26 -10.71 11.56
CA LYS A 65 -10.10 -12.09 12.01
C LYS A 65 -11.39 -12.88 11.86
N GLU A 66 -12.51 -12.35 12.33
CA GLU A 66 -13.80 -13.02 12.19
C GLU A 66 -14.16 -13.31 10.72
N ARG A 67 -13.92 -12.35 9.83
CA ARG A 67 -14.17 -12.53 8.40
C ARG A 67 -13.24 -13.56 7.78
N GLN A 68 -11.97 -13.56 8.16
CA GLN A 68 -11.01 -14.53 7.66
C GLN A 68 -11.33 -15.95 8.15
N ILE A 69 -11.72 -16.11 9.42
CA ILE A 69 -12.17 -17.39 9.98
C ILE A 69 -13.41 -17.90 9.23
N LYS A 70 -14.44 -17.06 9.09
CA LYS A 70 -15.66 -17.39 8.33
C LYS A 70 -15.35 -17.76 6.87
N ALA A 71 -14.38 -17.11 6.24
CA ALA A 71 -13.95 -17.45 4.88
C ALA A 71 -13.23 -18.81 4.81
N ASN A 72 -12.41 -19.14 5.82
CA ASN A 72 -11.69 -20.41 5.92
C ASN A 72 -12.64 -21.60 6.18
N GLU A 73 -13.70 -21.41 6.94
CA GLU A 73 -14.71 -22.46 7.20
C GLU A 73 -15.50 -22.87 5.94
N VAL A 74 -15.64 -21.95 4.98
CA VAL A 74 -16.49 -22.15 3.79
C VAL A 74 -15.71 -22.72 2.60
N ARG A 75 -14.37 -22.67 2.60
CA ARG A 75 -13.56 -23.09 1.45
C ARG A 75 -12.26 -23.83 1.83
N GLU A 76 -12.12 -25.05 1.31
CA GLU A 76 -10.93 -25.91 1.52
C GLU A 76 -9.64 -25.37 0.86
N ASP A 77 -9.72 -24.40 -0.05
CA ASP A 77 -8.56 -23.83 -0.76
C ASP A 77 -7.83 -22.73 0.05
N VAL A 78 -8.35 -22.36 1.22
CA VAL A 78 -7.76 -21.32 2.09
C VAL A 78 -6.94 -21.98 3.20
N GLN A 79 -5.69 -22.32 2.88
CA GLN A 79 -4.73 -22.89 3.84
C GLN A 79 -3.84 -21.81 4.50
N GLU A 80 -3.70 -21.97 5.82
CA GLU A 80 -2.55 -21.58 6.65
C GLU A 80 -2.31 -20.09 6.95
N ILE A 81 -3.28 -19.39 7.54
CA ILE A 81 -2.91 -18.43 8.60
C ILE A 81 -3.84 -18.71 9.76
N ASP A 82 -3.30 -19.29 10.83
CA ASP A 82 -4.03 -19.46 12.09
C ASP A 82 -4.13 -18.10 12.81
N VAL A 83 -5.01 -17.25 12.26
CA VAL A 83 -5.35 -15.95 12.84
C VAL A 83 -6.09 -16.10 14.18
N SER A 84 -6.60 -17.29 14.51
CA SER A 84 -7.37 -17.53 15.74
C SER A 84 -6.52 -17.35 17.00
N ASN A 85 -5.22 -17.63 16.91
CA ASN A 85 -4.26 -17.54 18.02
C ASN A 85 -3.59 -16.16 18.19
N ILE A 86 -3.94 -15.17 17.36
CA ILE A 86 -3.40 -13.81 17.45
C ILE A 86 -4.32 -12.98 18.34
N ASN A 87 -3.83 -12.45 19.48
CA ASN A 87 -4.61 -11.47 20.24
C ASN A 87 -4.47 -10.08 19.60
N SER A 88 -5.55 -9.30 19.52
CA SER A 88 -5.47 -7.91 19.04
C SER A 88 -4.53 -7.08 19.93
N ASP A 89 -4.42 -7.40 21.22
CA ASP A 89 -3.46 -6.78 22.13
C ASP A 89 -1.99 -6.97 21.71
N ASP A 90 -1.65 -8.02 20.95
CA ASP A 90 -0.28 -8.29 20.48
C ASP A 90 0.07 -7.49 19.21
N ILE A 91 -0.88 -6.74 18.65
CA ILE A 91 -0.68 -5.92 17.46
C ILE A 91 -0.36 -4.50 17.92
N SER A 92 0.82 -4.04 17.52
CA SER A 92 1.34 -2.71 17.87
C SER A 92 1.08 -1.67 16.79
N GLN A 93 0.92 -2.12 15.55
CA GLN A 93 0.81 -1.26 14.37
C GLN A 93 -0.08 -1.91 13.32
N ILE A 94 -0.88 -1.10 12.64
CA ILE A 94 -1.82 -1.49 11.59
C ILE A 94 -1.56 -0.64 10.35
N TYR A 95 -1.26 -1.29 9.23
CA TYR A 95 -1.08 -0.65 7.94
C TYR A 95 -2.03 -1.22 6.90
N LEU A 96 -2.74 -0.34 6.21
CA LEU A 96 -3.75 -0.67 5.22
C LEU A 96 -3.20 -0.36 3.82
N PHE A 97 -3.09 -1.36 2.95
CA PHE A 97 -2.63 -1.22 1.56
C PHE A 97 -3.77 -1.48 0.61
N PHE A 98 -4.24 -0.43 -0.05
CA PHE A 98 -5.41 -0.49 -0.92
C PHE A 98 -5.13 0.15 -2.27
N ASP A 99 -5.90 -0.29 -3.26
CA ASP A 99 -5.79 0.19 -4.62
C ASP A 99 -6.66 1.44 -4.80
N TYR A 100 -6.21 2.36 -5.64
CA TYR A 100 -7.02 3.47 -6.08
C TYR A 100 -8.04 2.98 -7.12
N ASP A 101 -9.20 2.54 -6.63
CA ASP A 101 -10.31 2.13 -7.49
C ASP A 101 -11.28 3.27 -7.75
N GLY A 102 -10.92 4.13 -8.71
CA GLY A 102 -11.80 5.21 -9.21
C GLY A 102 -12.95 4.74 -10.10
N HIS A 103 -13.13 3.42 -10.29
CA HIS A 103 -14.25 2.84 -11.05
C HIS A 103 -15.30 2.15 -10.19
N ASP A 104 -15.01 1.91 -8.92
CA ASP A 104 -15.99 1.35 -8.02
C ASP A 104 -17.23 2.24 -7.95
N SER A 105 -18.41 1.65 -7.93
CA SER A 105 -19.68 2.39 -7.77
C SER A 105 -19.74 3.19 -6.46
N GLU A 106 -18.97 2.77 -5.45
CA GLU A 106 -18.85 3.43 -4.16
C GLU A 106 -17.79 4.53 -4.14
N TYR A 107 -17.01 4.69 -5.21
CA TYR A 107 -15.97 5.71 -5.29
C TYR A 107 -16.55 7.12 -5.23
N SER A 108 -15.91 7.96 -4.42
CA SER A 108 -15.96 9.41 -4.57
C SER A 108 -14.67 10.02 -4.02
N ASN A 109 -14.28 11.17 -4.55
CA ASN A 109 -13.13 11.92 -4.03
C ASN A 109 -13.27 12.19 -2.53
N GLU A 110 -14.49 12.47 -2.07
CA GLU A 110 -14.79 12.78 -0.67
C GLU A 110 -14.56 11.56 0.22
N LYS A 111 -15.06 10.39 -0.17
CA LYS A 111 -14.82 9.14 0.56
C LYS A 111 -13.33 8.80 0.66
N ILE A 112 -12.54 9.05 -0.39
CA ILE A 112 -11.08 8.84 -0.31
C ILE A 112 -10.44 9.79 0.71
N ARG A 113 -10.84 11.07 0.75
CA ARG A 113 -10.38 12.03 1.78
C ARG A 113 -10.74 11.54 3.18
N GLN A 114 -12.00 11.17 3.40
CA GLN A 114 -12.48 10.66 4.67
C GLN A 114 -11.74 9.39 5.10
N MET A 115 -11.48 8.47 4.19
CA MET A 115 -10.68 7.27 4.48
C MET A 115 -9.24 7.64 4.86
N ILE A 116 -8.59 8.57 4.16
CA ILE A 116 -7.24 9.03 4.52
C ILE A 116 -7.24 9.68 5.91
N GLU A 117 -8.29 10.44 6.25
CA GLU A 117 -8.43 11.10 7.55
C GLU A 117 -8.65 10.10 8.69
N ILE A 118 -9.53 9.11 8.50
CA ILE A 118 -9.82 8.07 9.51
C ILE A 118 -8.62 7.13 9.68
N PHE A 119 -7.97 6.75 8.57
CA PHE A 119 -6.86 5.80 8.56
C PHE A 119 -5.50 6.51 8.47
N ASN A 120 -5.21 7.39 9.44
CA ASN A 120 -4.00 8.22 9.41
C ASN A 120 -2.88 7.79 10.39
N ASN A 121 -3.17 6.88 11.31
CA ASN A 121 -2.32 6.52 12.44
C ASN A 121 -2.23 5.00 12.61
N GLU A 122 -1.02 4.46 12.58
CA GLU A 122 -0.76 3.02 12.67
C GLU A 122 -1.14 2.40 14.02
N THR A 123 -1.29 3.18 15.09
CA THR A 123 -1.60 2.70 16.45
C THR A 123 -3.09 2.75 16.82
N GLU A 124 -3.92 3.33 15.96
CA GLU A 124 -5.36 3.49 16.15
C GLU A 124 -6.14 2.67 15.09
N ASN A 125 -6.90 3.32 14.21
CA ASN A 125 -7.63 2.68 13.12
C ASN A 125 -6.71 2.12 12.01
N GLY A 126 -5.40 2.38 12.13
CA GLY A 126 -4.38 2.00 11.17
C GLY A 126 -4.10 3.09 10.16
N LYS A 127 -2.99 2.96 9.44
CA LYS A 127 -2.52 3.94 8.48
C LYS A 127 -2.68 3.44 7.05
N LEU A 128 -3.44 4.18 6.25
CA LEU A 128 -3.76 3.85 4.86
C LEU A 128 -2.67 4.28 3.90
N TYR A 129 -2.30 3.39 2.99
CA TYR A 129 -1.43 3.62 1.86
C TYR A 129 -2.14 3.21 0.57
N ILE A 130 -2.18 4.13 -0.39
CA ILE A 130 -2.92 3.93 -1.65
C ILE A 130 -1.94 3.68 -2.80
N SER A 131 -2.12 2.60 -3.54
CA SER A 131 -1.42 2.38 -4.82
C SER A 131 -2.22 2.97 -5.97
N TYR A 132 -1.56 3.73 -6.85
CA TYR A 132 -2.15 4.35 -8.01
C TYR A 132 -1.68 3.67 -9.30
N PRO A 133 -2.58 3.06 -10.11
CA PRO A 133 -3.98 2.78 -9.78
C PRO A 133 -4.17 1.53 -8.90
N MET A 134 -3.19 0.62 -8.84
CA MET A 134 -3.31 -0.65 -8.12
C MET A 134 -1.95 -1.25 -7.74
N VAL A 135 -1.93 -2.35 -7.00
CA VAL A 135 -0.72 -3.04 -6.54
C VAL A 135 0.30 -3.32 -7.65
N GLU A 136 -0.13 -3.55 -8.89
CA GLU A 136 0.76 -3.70 -10.05
C GLU A 136 1.66 -2.48 -10.32
N ALA A 137 1.34 -1.29 -9.79
CA ALA A 137 2.21 -0.12 -9.80
C ALA A 137 3.61 -0.42 -9.24
N LEU A 138 3.72 -1.35 -8.29
CA LEU A 138 5.01 -1.80 -7.74
C LEU A 138 5.92 -2.39 -8.81
N LYS A 139 5.34 -3.05 -9.81
CA LYS A 139 6.05 -3.72 -10.90
C LYS A 139 6.15 -2.85 -12.14
N HIS A 140 5.41 -1.75 -12.25
CA HIS A 140 5.41 -0.94 -13.46
C HIS A 140 6.68 -0.10 -13.55
N LEU A 141 7.76 -0.76 -13.96
CA LEU A 141 9.14 -0.28 -13.93
C LEU A 141 9.92 -0.89 -15.09
N LEU A 142 10.74 -0.06 -15.70
CA LEU A 142 11.66 -0.45 -16.75
C LEU A 142 13.05 0.05 -16.36
N LYS A 143 14.09 -0.76 -16.61
CA LYS A 143 15.47 -0.46 -16.22
C LYS A 143 16.09 0.61 -17.13
N ASN A 144 15.62 0.71 -18.38
CA ASN A 144 15.95 1.84 -19.22
C ASN A 144 15.18 3.07 -18.74
N LYS A 145 15.83 4.24 -18.76
CA LYS A 145 15.18 5.50 -18.42
C LYS A 145 14.05 5.76 -19.41
N VAL A 146 12.82 5.69 -18.93
CA VAL A 146 11.61 6.02 -19.66
C VAL A 146 11.08 7.34 -19.13
N GLU A 147 10.60 8.20 -20.03
CA GLU A 147 9.99 9.48 -19.67
C GLU A 147 8.81 9.28 -18.70
N ILE A 148 8.70 10.15 -17.69
CA ILE A 148 7.75 10.00 -16.59
C ILE A 148 6.30 10.01 -17.10
N GLU A 149 6.04 10.70 -18.20
CA GLU A 149 4.76 10.78 -18.88
C GLU A 149 4.20 9.41 -19.29
N ASN A 150 5.06 8.42 -19.51
CA ASN A 150 4.63 7.04 -19.80
C ASN A 150 4.09 6.30 -18.57
N TYR A 151 4.27 6.87 -17.38
CA TYR A 151 3.70 6.39 -16.13
C TYR A 151 2.40 7.12 -15.77
N ILE A 152 1.79 7.86 -16.70
CA ILE A 152 0.45 8.43 -16.52
C ILE A 152 -0.55 7.50 -17.21
N VAL A 153 -1.43 6.86 -16.43
CA VAL A 153 -2.35 5.83 -16.92
C VAL A 153 -3.80 6.21 -16.67
N LYS A 154 -4.70 5.76 -17.54
CA LYS A 154 -6.14 5.96 -17.36
C LYS A 154 -6.66 5.06 -16.25
N ILE A 155 -7.52 5.62 -15.41
CA ILE A 155 -8.16 4.86 -14.35
C ILE A 155 -9.09 3.80 -15.00
N LYS A 156 -9.85 4.17 -16.06
CA LYS A 156 -10.93 3.36 -16.68
C LYS A 156 -10.46 2.05 -17.33
N GLU A 157 -9.16 1.90 -17.53
CA GLU A 157 -8.56 0.73 -18.17
C GLU A 157 -7.87 -0.20 -17.16
N ASN A 158 -8.21 -0.11 -15.87
CA ASN A 158 -7.63 -0.90 -14.77
C ASN A 158 -7.54 -2.41 -15.06
N ASN A 159 -8.58 -3.04 -15.62
CA ASN A 159 -8.53 -4.48 -15.95
C ASN A 159 -7.44 -4.82 -16.99
N ASN A 160 -7.10 -3.88 -17.87
CA ASN A 160 -6.02 -4.04 -18.83
C ASN A 160 -4.66 -3.63 -18.25
N TYR A 161 -4.64 -2.78 -17.22
CA TYR A 161 -3.40 -2.30 -16.60
C TYR A 161 -2.55 -3.46 -16.07
N LYS A 162 -3.16 -4.43 -15.37
CA LYS A 162 -2.45 -5.62 -14.89
C LYS A 162 -1.78 -6.43 -16.01
N ASN A 163 -2.51 -6.62 -17.11
CA ASN A 163 -2.01 -7.30 -18.31
C ASN A 163 -0.97 -6.48 -19.07
N PHE A 164 -1.07 -5.16 -19.03
CA PHE A 164 -0.09 -4.25 -19.60
C PHE A 164 1.22 -4.32 -18.83
N VAL A 165 1.19 -4.19 -17.50
CA VAL A 165 2.38 -4.26 -16.64
C VAL A 165 3.07 -5.62 -16.75
N SER A 166 2.32 -6.72 -16.81
CA SER A 166 2.93 -8.05 -16.94
C SER A 166 3.71 -8.26 -18.25
N LYS A 167 3.39 -7.49 -19.30
CA LYS A 167 4.08 -7.51 -20.60
C LYS A 167 5.13 -6.42 -20.76
N ASN A 168 5.06 -5.35 -19.97
CA ASN A 168 5.86 -4.13 -20.12
C ASN A 168 6.55 -3.76 -18.82
N SER A 169 7.26 -4.72 -18.22
CA SER A 169 7.99 -4.55 -16.97
C SER A 169 9.23 -5.42 -16.95
N ASP A 170 10.32 -4.87 -16.42
CA ASP A 170 11.54 -5.63 -16.10
C ASP A 170 11.47 -6.30 -14.71
N PHE A 171 10.42 -6.01 -13.95
CA PHE A 171 10.21 -6.38 -12.54
C PHE A 171 8.98 -7.27 -12.38
N THR A 172 8.96 -8.41 -13.08
CA THR A 172 7.75 -9.26 -13.18
C THR A 172 7.57 -10.26 -12.05
N ASP A 173 8.66 -10.80 -11.48
CA ASP A 173 8.61 -11.83 -10.42
C ASP A 173 8.96 -11.25 -9.04
N LEU A 174 7.93 -10.79 -8.33
CA LEU A 174 8.01 -10.22 -6.97
C LEU A 174 8.77 -11.11 -5.98
N ARG A 175 8.70 -12.43 -6.15
CA ARG A 175 9.33 -13.39 -5.23
C ARG A 175 10.85 -13.36 -5.32
N LYS A 176 11.41 -12.83 -6.41
CA LYS A 176 12.85 -12.76 -6.66
C LYS A 176 13.49 -11.44 -6.28
N PHE A 177 12.69 -10.42 -5.93
CA PHE A 177 13.24 -9.12 -5.57
C PHE A 177 14.20 -9.24 -4.39
N LYS A 178 15.35 -8.61 -4.55
CA LYS A 178 16.37 -8.41 -3.53
C LYS A 178 16.30 -6.98 -3.01
N PHE A 179 17.14 -6.68 -2.01
CA PHE A 179 17.22 -5.33 -1.46
C PHE A 179 17.54 -4.28 -2.53
N GLU A 180 18.43 -4.58 -3.47
CA GLU A 180 18.82 -3.66 -4.55
C GLU A 180 17.66 -3.38 -5.53
N ASP A 181 16.77 -4.36 -5.73
CA ASP A 181 15.54 -4.15 -6.50
C ASP A 181 14.60 -3.17 -5.77
N TRP A 182 14.50 -3.29 -4.44
CA TRP A 182 13.71 -2.35 -3.63
C TRP A 182 14.29 -0.93 -3.65
N GLU A 183 15.61 -0.77 -3.57
CA GLU A 183 16.26 0.54 -3.71
C GLU A 183 15.88 1.20 -5.05
N PHE A 184 15.94 0.44 -6.15
CA PHE A 184 15.53 0.91 -7.46
C PHE A 184 14.03 1.28 -7.51
N ILE A 185 13.16 0.39 -7.01
CA ILE A 185 11.71 0.61 -6.96
C ILE A 185 11.40 1.89 -6.18
N ILE A 186 12.05 2.11 -5.03
CA ILE A 186 11.85 3.28 -4.19
C ILE A 186 12.32 4.54 -4.92
N SER A 187 13.52 4.52 -5.49
CA SER A 187 14.09 5.64 -6.25
C SER A 187 13.17 6.07 -7.41
N GLU A 188 12.64 5.12 -8.19
CA GLU A 188 11.76 5.44 -9.31
C GLU A 188 10.40 5.97 -8.87
N ASN A 189 9.81 5.44 -7.79
CA ASN A 189 8.57 5.98 -7.24
C ASN A 189 8.76 7.38 -6.64
N LEU A 190 9.92 7.64 -6.02
CA LEU A 190 10.28 8.98 -5.55
C LEU A 190 10.42 9.96 -6.71
N LYS A 191 11.09 9.60 -7.80
CA LYS A 191 11.21 10.48 -8.99
C LYS A 191 9.84 10.87 -9.55
N ARG A 192 8.91 9.92 -9.63
CA ARG A 192 7.52 10.19 -10.05
C ARG A 192 6.80 11.10 -9.07
N CYS A 193 6.97 10.86 -7.77
CA CYS A 193 6.42 11.75 -6.74
C CYS A 193 6.98 13.17 -6.86
N LEU A 194 8.30 13.33 -7.05
CA LEU A 194 8.91 14.64 -7.25
C LEU A 194 8.39 15.37 -8.49
N PHE A 195 8.16 14.64 -9.58
CA PHE A 195 7.50 15.17 -10.77
C PHE A 195 6.06 15.62 -10.47
N LEU A 196 5.28 14.80 -9.76
CA LEU A 196 3.93 15.14 -9.34
C LEU A 196 3.90 16.43 -8.49
N PHE A 197 4.84 16.59 -7.57
CA PHE A 197 4.93 17.72 -6.64
C PHE A 197 5.74 18.92 -7.18
N GLU A 198 6.34 18.80 -8.36
CA GLU A 198 7.25 19.80 -8.96
C GLU A 198 8.43 20.19 -8.05
N ILE A 199 8.99 19.20 -7.35
CA ILE A 199 10.12 19.39 -6.43
C ILE A 199 11.42 19.05 -7.14
N LYS A 200 12.36 20.01 -7.18
CA LYS A 200 13.68 19.81 -7.83
C LYS A 200 14.76 19.31 -6.88
N ASN A 201 14.74 19.76 -5.64
CA ASN A 201 15.72 19.39 -4.61
C ASN A 201 14.98 18.69 -3.48
N LEU A 202 15.25 17.41 -3.30
CA LEU A 202 14.65 16.62 -2.24
C LEU A 202 15.69 16.34 -1.15
N ASN A 203 15.34 16.63 0.08
CA ASN A 203 15.99 16.08 1.28
C ASN A 203 14.89 15.51 2.20
N TYR A 204 15.29 14.84 3.28
CA TYR A 204 14.32 14.19 4.16
C TYR A 204 13.39 15.19 4.87
N GLU A 205 13.89 16.38 5.24
CA GLU A 205 13.06 17.43 5.86
C GLU A 205 11.94 17.91 4.91
N ILE A 206 12.26 18.10 3.63
CA ILE A 206 11.29 18.48 2.61
C ILE A 206 10.31 17.33 2.36
N TYR A 207 10.81 16.09 2.28
CA TYR A 207 9.99 14.90 2.08
C TYR A 207 8.95 14.76 3.20
N SER A 208 9.41 14.68 4.45
CA SER A 208 8.58 14.45 5.65
C SER A 208 7.52 15.53 5.89
N LYS A 209 7.75 16.78 5.44
CA LYS A 209 6.79 17.89 5.60
C LYS A 209 5.79 18.02 4.45
N ARG A 210 6.09 17.45 3.28
CA ARG A 210 5.32 17.72 2.04
C ARG A 210 4.69 16.50 1.41
N ILE A 211 5.19 15.31 1.72
CA ILE A 211 4.79 14.07 1.06
C ILE A 211 4.21 13.15 2.13
N ASP A 212 2.89 13.01 2.06
CA ASP A 212 2.06 12.11 2.83
C ASP A 212 0.89 11.63 1.94
N GLN A 213 0.02 10.78 2.47
CA GLN A 213 -1.06 10.19 1.67
C GLN A 213 -2.10 11.23 1.24
N GLU A 214 -2.39 12.21 2.10
CA GLU A 214 -3.35 13.27 1.80
C GLU A 214 -2.83 14.18 0.68
N SER A 215 -1.59 14.64 0.78
CA SER A 215 -0.94 15.49 -0.21
C SER A 215 -0.72 14.76 -1.54
N ILE A 216 -0.35 13.47 -1.53
CA ILE A 216 -0.26 12.64 -2.74
C ILE A 216 -1.63 12.58 -3.42
N PHE A 217 -2.68 12.24 -2.67
CA PHE A 217 -4.03 12.18 -3.22
C PHE A 217 -4.48 13.53 -3.78
N ASN A 218 -4.29 14.62 -3.04
CA ASN A 218 -4.65 15.97 -3.48
C ASN A 218 -3.91 16.37 -4.77
N LYS A 219 -2.62 16.01 -4.92
CA LYS A 219 -1.85 16.30 -6.14
C LYS A 219 -2.30 15.43 -7.31
N GLN A 220 -2.56 14.15 -7.10
CA GLN A 220 -3.15 13.27 -8.11
C GLN A 220 -4.50 13.83 -8.58
N LEU A 221 -5.30 14.33 -7.63
CA LEU A 221 -6.64 14.85 -7.86
C LEU A 221 -6.65 16.10 -8.74
N ASP A 222 -5.84 17.09 -8.38
CA ASP A 222 -5.70 18.34 -9.13
C ASP A 222 -5.08 18.11 -10.50
N LYS A 223 -4.00 17.33 -10.60
CA LYS A 223 -3.25 17.21 -11.86
C LYS A 223 -3.89 16.26 -12.86
N TYR A 224 -4.40 15.10 -12.42
CA TYR A 224 -4.73 14.00 -13.34
C TYR A 224 -6.15 13.47 -13.18
N ILE A 225 -6.62 13.17 -11.97
CA ILE A 225 -7.90 12.49 -11.77
C ILE A 225 -9.06 13.35 -12.26
N SER A 226 -9.16 14.60 -11.79
CA SER A 226 -10.30 15.47 -12.10
C SER A 226 -10.27 16.01 -13.53
N LYS A 227 -9.07 16.11 -14.13
CA LYS A 227 -8.87 16.74 -15.45
C LYS A 227 -8.89 15.73 -16.59
N GLU A 228 -8.36 14.53 -16.36
CA GLU A 228 -8.07 13.57 -17.43
C GLU A 228 -8.58 12.16 -17.14
N GLU A 229 -9.16 11.89 -15.96
CA GLU A 229 -9.47 10.53 -15.50
C GLU A 229 -8.25 9.60 -15.56
N LYS A 230 -7.10 10.16 -15.19
CA LYS A 230 -5.80 9.47 -15.13
C LYS A 230 -5.19 9.57 -13.75
N VAL A 231 -4.17 8.76 -13.51
CA VAL A 231 -3.29 8.84 -12.34
C VAL A 231 -1.84 8.71 -12.77
N LEU A 232 -0.93 9.42 -12.08
CA LEU A 232 0.47 9.08 -12.15
C LEU A 232 0.70 7.79 -11.36
N VAL A 233 1.41 6.83 -11.94
CA VAL A 233 1.63 5.52 -11.33
C VAL A 233 2.56 5.65 -10.13
N LEU A 234 2.04 5.32 -8.96
CA LEU A 234 2.76 5.33 -7.68
C LEU A 234 2.37 4.08 -6.88
N SER A 235 3.35 3.32 -6.41
CA SER A 235 3.10 2.20 -5.50
C SER A 235 3.08 2.67 -4.05
N ALA A 236 2.19 2.12 -3.24
CA ALA A 236 2.11 2.36 -1.80
C ALA A 236 3.38 1.96 -1.03
N PHE A 237 3.98 0.81 -1.37
CA PHE A 237 5.04 0.19 -0.58
C PHE A 237 6.31 1.05 -0.42
N PRO A 238 6.82 1.73 -1.46
CA PRO A 238 7.92 2.68 -1.30
C PRO A 238 7.71 3.74 -0.23
N PHE A 239 6.55 4.38 -0.21
CA PHE A 239 6.25 5.44 0.76
C PHE A 239 6.13 4.87 2.17
N PHE A 240 5.52 3.70 2.32
CA PHE A 240 5.51 2.97 3.59
C PHE A 240 6.93 2.69 4.10
N LEU A 241 7.82 2.18 3.26
CA LEU A 241 9.19 1.85 3.68
C LEU A 241 9.97 3.10 4.10
N ILE A 242 9.86 4.19 3.34
CA ILE A 242 10.53 5.45 3.68
C ILE A 242 10.01 5.99 5.01
N GLU A 243 8.70 6.01 5.21
CA GLU A 243 8.10 6.53 6.43
C GLU A 243 8.46 5.66 7.64
N TYR A 244 8.38 4.33 7.49
CA TYR A 244 8.64 3.37 8.55
C TYR A 244 10.12 3.38 9.02
N PHE A 245 11.07 3.48 8.09
CA PHE A 245 12.49 3.45 8.42
C PHE A 245 13.13 4.84 8.61
N GLY A 246 12.45 5.90 8.19
CA GLY A 246 12.84 7.29 8.45
C GLY A 246 14.07 7.77 7.66
N GLU A 247 14.72 8.79 8.22
CA GLU A 247 15.77 9.59 7.56
C GLU A 247 16.99 8.78 7.10
N GLU A 248 17.45 7.85 7.93
CA GLU A 248 18.63 7.03 7.62
C GLU A 248 18.40 6.20 6.37
N PHE A 249 17.23 5.56 6.28
CA PHE A 249 16.85 4.76 5.13
C PHE A 249 16.56 5.61 3.90
N PHE A 250 15.89 6.76 4.09
CA PHE A 250 15.71 7.72 3.01
C PHE A 250 17.06 8.13 2.38
N SER A 251 18.05 8.43 3.23
CA SER A 251 19.39 8.84 2.77
C SER A 251 20.11 7.73 2.02
N LEU A 252 19.90 6.46 2.40
CA LEU A 252 20.45 5.28 1.72
C LEU A 252 19.87 5.08 0.31
N VAL A 253 18.55 5.26 0.15
CA VAL A 253 17.85 4.92 -1.11
C VAL A 253 17.76 6.08 -2.11
N VAL A 254 18.13 7.30 -1.68
CA VAL A 254 18.10 8.53 -2.51
C VAL A 254 19.50 8.98 -2.96
N SER A 255 20.57 8.43 -2.37
CA SER A 255 21.97 8.69 -2.78
C SER A 255 22.32 8.09 -4.13
#